data_AF-A0A926BLC2-F1
#
_entry.id   AF-A0A926BLC2-F1
#
_cell.length_a   1.000
_cell.length_b   1.000
_cell.length_c   1.000
_cell.angle_alpha   90.00
_cell.angle_beta   90.00
_cell.angle_gamma   90.00
#
_symmetry.space_group_name_H-M   'P 1'
#
loop_
_entity.id
_entity.type
_entity.pdbx_description
1 polymer ?
#
loop_
_entity_poly.entity_id
_entity_poly.type
_entity_poly.pdbx_seq_one_letter_code
_entity_poly.pdbx_strand_id
1 'polypeptide(L)'
;GVPCVAPLFVGAYERATDFSPRFDSTIPATLGLPPLPAGTNLAEGVVVRPAREIAELPVRPLLKIKIAEFAEDNRYHEAQKWDAPTGVTRAYGDALDRMKWAAYNRVTENRLNAAISKVGDAPERRGEVCVLLLDEVEVEAREADTGAWNALTEAERSEWLAYVRAEVRSLLQSRWKEKG
;
A
#
# COMPACT_ATOMS: atom_id res chain seq x y z
N GLY A 1 -3.43 4.57 18.04
CA GLY A 1 -4.18 5.69 17.44
C GLY A 1 -3.98 5.65 15.94
N VAL A 2 -4.97 6.08 15.15
CA VAL A 2 -4.82 6.16 13.69
C VAL A 2 -4.01 7.43 13.36
N PRO A 3 -2.88 7.35 12.63
CA PRO A 3 -2.13 8.53 12.22
C PRO A 3 -3.02 9.48 11.42
N CYS A 4 -3.03 10.76 11.80
CA CYS A 4 -3.80 11.79 11.12
C CYS A 4 -2.95 13.04 10.92
N VAL A 5 -3.30 13.81 9.89
CA VAL A 5 -2.59 15.05 9.56
C VAL A 5 -3.12 16.16 10.46
N ALA A 6 -2.23 16.80 11.22
CA ALA A 6 -2.55 18.02 11.94
C ALA A 6 -2.69 19.20 10.95
N PRO A 7 -3.62 20.14 11.18
CA PRO A 7 -3.76 21.30 10.30
C PRO A 7 -2.49 22.15 10.35
N LEU A 8 -1.95 22.48 9.17
CA LEU A 8 -0.82 23.40 9.04
C LEU A 8 -1.20 24.85 9.39
N PHE A 9 -2.47 25.19 9.16
CA PHE A 9 -3.05 26.49 9.46
C PHE A 9 -4.56 26.35 9.68
N VAL A 10 -5.11 27.15 10.58
CA VAL A 10 -6.56 27.30 10.80
C VAL A 10 -6.89 28.78 10.88
N GLY A 11 -7.81 29.26 10.04
CA GLY A 11 -8.18 30.66 10.00
C GLY A 11 -9.17 30.98 8.88
N ALA A 12 -9.25 32.27 8.54
CA ALA A 12 -10.05 32.76 7.41
C ALA A 12 -9.61 32.13 6.08
N TYR A 13 -10.56 31.97 5.16
CA TYR A 13 -10.33 31.31 3.88
C TYR A 13 -9.22 31.98 3.07
N GLU A 14 -9.22 33.30 2.99
CA GLU A 14 -8.26 34.11 2.24
C GLU A 14 -6.83 33.87 2.74
N ARG A 15 -6.65 33.84 4.06
CA ARG A 15 -5.34 33.53 4.66
C ARG A 15 -4.94 32.07 4.50
N ALA A 16 -5.90 31.17 4.44
CA ALA A 16 -5.63 29.75 4.20
C ALA A 16 -5.23 29.49 2.74
N THR A 17 -5.80 30.24 1.78
CA THR A 17 -5.42 30.16 0.37
C THR A 17 -4.08 30.84 0.07
N ASP A 18 -3.68 31.83 0.87
CA ASP A 18 -2.37 32.48 0.77
C ASP A 18 -1.23 31.67 1.43
N PHE A 19 -1.53 30.52 2.04
CA PHE A 19 -0.51 29.65 2.62
C PHE A 19 0.46 29.17 1.54
N SER A 20 1.77 29.33 1.77
CA SER A 20 2.78 28.90 0.80
C SER A 20 2.77 27.37 0.66
N PRO A 21 2.41 26.81 -0.50
CA PRO A 21 2.32 25.36 -0.67
C PRO A 21 3.70 24.69 -0.75
N ARG A 22 4.79 25.46 -0.84
CA ARG A 22 6.16 24.98 -1.04
C ARG A 22 6.93 24.90 0.28
N PHE A 23 6.93 23.73 0.89
CA PHE A 23 7.63 23.42 2.13
C PHE A 23 8.12 21.97 2.15
N ASP A 24 9.10 21.65 2.99
CA ASP A 24 9.53 20.27 3.20
C ASP A 24 8.46 19.47 3.97
N SER A 25 8.16 18.26 3.51
CA SER A 25 7.14 17.38 4.08
C SER A 25 7.40 17.07 5.55
N THR A 26 6.35 17.18 6.36
CA THR A 26 6.37 16.90 7.81
C THR A 26 6.10 15.42 8.13
N ILE A 27 5.83 14.59 7.12
CA ILE A 27 5.51 13.17 7.28
C ILE A 27 6.65 12.39 7.94
N PRO A 28 7.94 12.53 7.55
CA PRO A 28 9.02 11.76 8.19
C PRO A 28 9.08 11.98 9.69
N ALA A 29 9.03 13.24 10.15
CA ALA A 29 9.04 13.59 11.56
C ALA A 29 7.83 13.01 12.31
N THR A 30 6.65 13.03 11.68
CA THR A 30 5.41 12.46 12.25
C THR A 30 5.50 10.93 12.43
N LEU A 31 6.34 10.27 11.63
CA LEU A 31 6.59 8.82 11.70
C LEU A 31 7.84 8.46 12.53
N GLY A 32 8.52 9.44 13.14
CA GLY A 32 9.75 9.20 13.90
C GLY A 32 10.98 8.88 13.03
N LEU A 33 10.95 9.26 11.75
CA LEU A 33 12.05 9.08 10.80
C LEU A 33 13.00 10.31 10.80
N PRO A 34 14.28 10.13 10.44
CA PRO A 34 15.24 11.23 10.36
C PRO A 34 14.85 12.25 9.28
N PRO A 35 15.20 13.54 9.47
CA PRO A 35 14.95 14.56 8.47
C PRO A 35 15.83 14.33 7.23
N LEU A 36 15.29 14.64 6.06
CA LEU A 36 16.03 14.67 4.80
C LEU A 36 16.68 16.06 4.61
N PRO A 37 17.68 16.18 3.71
CA PRO A 37 18.28 17.48 3.40
C PRO A 37 17.21 18.51 2.99
N ALA A 38 17.41 19.76 3.40
CA ALA A 38 16.44 20.82 3.16
C ALA A 38 16.16 21.00 1.66
N GLY A 39 14.87 21.07 1.30
CA GLY A 39 14.41 21.22 -0.08
C GLY A 39 14.42 19.95 -0.93
N THR A 40 14.79 18.79 -0.39
CA THR A 40 14.80 17.52 -1.17
C THR A 40 13.54 16.69 -0.99
N ASN A 41 12.72 16.98 0.02
CA ASN A 41 11.50 16.23 0.32
C ASN A 41 10.30 17.16 0.38
N LEU A 42 10.11 17.94 -0.69
CA LEU A 42 9.03 18.90 -0.79
C LEU A 42 7.67 18.17 -0.70
N ALA A 43 6.75 18.76 0.06
CA ALA A 43 5.36 18.36 -0.01
C ALA A 43 4.80 18.69 -1.40
N GLU A 44 3.92 17.82 -1.93
CA GLU A 44 3.21 18.05 -3.19
C GLU A 44 2.40 19.36 -3.15
N GLY A 45 1.89 19.70 -1.98
CA GLY A 45 1.14 20.92 -1.74
C GLY A 45 0.26 20.82 -0.50
N VAL A 46 -0.84 21.59 -0.51
CA VAL A 46 -1.79 21.67 0.59
C VAL A 46 -3.23 21.43 0.14
N VAL A 47 -4.04 21.02 1.10
CA VAL A 47 -5.49 20.92 0.95
C VAL A 47 -6.15 21.95 1.86
N VAL A 48 -6.94 22.84 1.27
CA VAL A 48 -7.76 23.82 2.01
C VAL A 48 -9.19 23.31 2.02
N ARG A 49 -9.76 23.18 3.22
CA ARG A 49 -11.15 22.76 3.42
C ARG A 49 -11.78 23.53 4.59
N PRO A 50 -13.11 23.65 4.64
CA PRO A 50 -13.81 24.10 5.83
C PRO A 50 -13.46 23.24 7.05
N ALA A 51 -13.27 23.88 8.21
CA ALA A 51 -12.98 23.18 9.47
C ALA A 51 -14.15 22.30 9.92
N ARG A 52 -15.38 22.75 9.65
CA ARG A 52 -16.63 22.01 9.85
C ARG A 52 -17.21 21.62 8.50
N GLU A 53 -17.86 20.47 8.46
CA GLU A 53 -18.56 20.03 7.27
C GLU A 53 -19.71 20.99 6.95
N ILE A 54 -19.80 21.37 5.67
CA ILE A 54 -20.90 22.18 5.16
C ILE A 54 -21.83 21.20 4.45
N ALA A 55 -22.97 20.90 5.07
CA ALA A 55 -24.00 20.06 4.47
C ALA A 55 -24.65 20.78 3.27
N GLU A 56 -25.36 20.02 2.43
CA GLU A 56 -26.24 20.53 1.36
C GLU A 56 -25.55 21.16 0.13
N LEU A 57 -24.22 21.07 0.01
CA LEU A 57 -23.54 21.39 -1.25
C LEU A 57 -23.52 20.17 -2.19
N PRO A 58 -23.80 20.34 -3.49
CA PRO A 58 -23.75 19.26 -4.46
C PRO A 58 -22.33 18.73 -4.68
N VAL A 59 -21.30 19.50 -4.29
CA VAL A 59 -19.89 19.13 -4.36
C VAL A 59 -19.23 19.47 -3.04
N ARG A 60 -18.33 18.59 -2.58
CA ARG A 60 -17.53 18.82 -1.38
C ARG A 60 -16.64 20.06 -1.56
N PRO A 61 -16.74 21.08 -0.70
CA PRO A 61 -15.91 22.27 -0.79
C PRO A 61 -14.48 21.95 -0.33
N LEU A 62 -13.59 21.71 -1.29
CA LEU A 62 -12.19 21.37 -1.05
C LEU A 62 -11.34 21.91 -2.20
N LEU A 63 -10.26 22.61 -1.85
CA LEU A 63 -9.27 23.13 -2.79
C LEU A 63 -7.95 22.40 -2.60
N LYS A 64 -7.35 21.94 -3.69
CA LYS A 64 -5.98 21.40 -3.72
C LYS A 64 -5.08 22.44 -4.35
N ILE A 65 -4.05 22.86 -3.63
CA ILE A 65 -3.03 23.80 -4.13
C ILE A 65 -1.73 23.00 -4.21
N LYS A 66 -1.26 22.72 -5.43
CA LYS A 66 -0.01 21.98 -5.67
C LYS A 66 1.12 22.94 -6.04
N ILE A 67 2.36 22.56 -5.73
CA ILE A 67 3.54 23.29 -6.23
C ILE A 67 3.81 22.99 -7.70
N ALA A 68 4.52 23.89 -8.38
CA ALA A 68 4.86 23.75 -9.80
C ALA A 68 5.73 22.51 -10.07
N GLU A 69 6.60 22.13 -9.13
CA GLU A 69 7.44 20.93 -9.21
C GLU A 69 6.62 19.63 -9.22
N PHE A 70 5.36 19.69 -8.81
CA PHE A 70 4.39 18.59 -8.85
C PHE A 70 3.23 18.87 -9.81
N ALA A 71 3.29 19.96 -10.57
CA ALA A 71 2.30 20.21 -11.62
C ALA A 71 2.47 19.13 -12.70
N GLU A 72 1.39 18.40 -12.98
CA GLU A 72 1.29 17.43 -14.06
C GLU A 72 1.27 18.17 -15.41
N ASP A 73 2.33 18.91 -15.74
CA ASP A 73 2.58 19.42 -17.08
C ASP A 73 2.78 18.25 -18.05
N ASN A 74 2.65 18.50 -19.36
CA ASN A 74 2.89 17.50 -20.43
C ASN A 74 4.23 16.74 -20.31
N ARG A 75 5.20 17.22 -19.53
CA ARG A 75 6.43 16.51 -19.15
C ARG A 75 6.18 15.23 -18.33
N TYR A 76 5.04 15.11 -17.67
CA TYR A 76 4.59 13.91 -16.96
C TYR A 76 3.59 13.06 -17.76
N HIS A 77 3.12 13.51 -18.93
CA HIS A 77 2.59 12.57 -19.94
C HIS A 77 3.71 11.70 -20.54
N GLU A 78 4.95 12.16 -20.43
CA GLU A 78 6.17 11.38 -20.68
C GLU A 78 6.70 10.71 -19.41
N ALA A 79 5.88 10.53 -18.37
CA ALA A 79 6.16 9.50 -17.37
C ALA A 79 6.14 8.15 -18.10
N GLN A 80 7.25 7.82 -18.77
CA GLN A 80 7.57 6.46 -19.13
C GLN A 80 7.47 5.71 -17.81
N LYS A 81 6.66 4.64 -17.80
CA LYS A 81 6.75 3.63 -16.74
C LYS A 81 8.23 3.43 -16.46
N TRP A 82 8.63 3.53 -15.19
CA TRP A 82 10.01 3.38 -14.76
C TRP A 82 10.69 2.24 -15.53
N ASP A 83 11.45 2.60 -16.57
CA ASP A 83 12.22 1.63 -17.35
C ASP A 83 13.50 1.44 -16.55
N ALA A 84 13.54 0.31 -15.84
CA ALA A 84 14.72 -0.12 -15.11
C ALA A 84 15.96 -0.07 -16.04
N PRO A 85 17.16 0.20 -15.50
CA PRO A 85 18.38 0.38 -16.29
C PRO A 85 18.54 -0.73 -17.34
N THR A 86 18.72 -0.30 -18.59
CA THR A 86 18.89 -1.14 -19.77
C THR A 86 20.02 -2.15 -19.55
N GLY A 87 19.61 -3.40 -19.34
CA GLY A 87 20.49 -4.51 -18.97
C GLY A 87 19.75 -5.65 -18.28
N VAL A 88 18.56 -5.38 -17.74
CA VAL A 88 17.63 -6.40 -17.23
C VAL A 88 16.30 -6.28 -17.95
N THR A 89 16.11 -7.10 -18.98
CA THR A 89 14.79 -7.38 -19.58
C THR A 89 13.89 -8.12 -18.58
N ARG A 90 13.35 -7.41 -17.58
CA ARG A 90 12.16 -7.83 -16.82
C ARG A 90 11.30 -6.60 -16.51
N ALA A 91 10.63 -6.12 -17.56
CA ALA A 91 9.62 -5.08 -17.51
C ALA A 91 8.40 -5.60 -16.73
N TYR A 92 8.37 -5.34 -15.42
CA TYR A 92 7.64 -6.17 -14.46
C TYR A 92 8.15 -7.60 -14.54
N GLY A 93 8.21 -8.30 -13.42
CA GLY A 93 8.54 -9.70 -13.49
C GLY A 93 7.55 -10.45 -14.40
N ASP A 94 7.96 -11.62 -14.87
CA ASP A 94 7.11 -12.53 -15.65
C ASP A 94 5.73 -12.75 -14.98
N ALA A 95 4.78 -13.39 -15.67
CA ALA A 95 3.45 -13.63 -15.10
C ALA A 95 3.54 -14.27 -13.69
N LEU A 96 4.56 -15.07 -13.44
CA LEU A 96 4.86 -15.68 -12.15
C LEU A 96 5.23 -14.65 -11.08
N ASP A 97 6.12 -13.70 -11.37
CA ASP A 97 6.48 -12.63 -10.43
C ASP A 97 5.27 -11.75 -10.07
N ARG A 98 4.39 -11.44 -11.04
CA ARG A 98 3.13 -10.72 -10.74
C ARG A 98 2.23 -11.54 -9.81
N MET A 99 2.13 -12.83 -10.05
CA MET A 99 1.37 -13.73 -9.18
C MET A 99 1.99 -13.85 -7.78
N LYS A 100 3.33 -13.92 -7.66
CA LYS A 100 4.03 -13.90 -6.36
C LYS A 100 3.73 -12.60 -5.61
N TRP A 101 3.75 -11.47 -6.30
CA TRP A 101 3.39 -10.17 -5.71
C TRP A 101 1.93 -10.11 -5.26
N ALA A 102 1.00 -10.65 -6.06
CA ALA A 102 -0.42 -10.71 -5.71
C ALA A 102 -0.68 -11.53 -4.44
N ALA A 103 0.05 -12.65 -4.26
CA ALA A 103 -0.01 -13.46 -3.05
C ALA A 103 0.67 -12.78 -1.85
N TYR A 104 1.86 -12.21 -2.02
CA TYR A 104 2.62 -11.54 -0.96
C TYR A 104 1.79 -10.46 -0.26
N ASN A 105 1.11 -9.60 -1.02
CA ASN A 105 0.25 -8.55 -0.47
C ASN A 105 -0.99 -9.07 0.28
N ARG A 106 -1.29 -10.37 0.19
CA ARG A 106 -2.42 -11.01 0.88
C ARG A 106 -1.97 -11.76 2.13
N VAL A 107 -0.74 -12.27 2.18
CA VAL A 107 -0.19 -12.93 3.37
C VAL A 107 0.11 -11.86 4.44
N THR A 108 -0.89 -11.55 5.27
CA THR A 108 -0.82 -10.48 6.27
C THR A 108 -1.33 -10.95 7.64
N GLU A 109 -0.87 -10.29 8.70
CA GLU A 109 -1.32 -10.58 10.08
C GLU A 109 -2.83 -10.44 10.25
N ASN A 110 -3.45 -9.45 9.58
CA ASN A 110 -4.90 -9.27 9.64
C ASN A 110 -5.66 -10.49 9.12
N ARG A 111 -5.19 -11.12 8.03
CA ARG A 111 -5.81 -12.35 7.52
C ARG A 111 -5.55 -13.53 8.42
N LEU A 112 -4.34 -13.64 8.98
CA LEU A 112 -4.06 -14.66 9.98
C LEU A 112 -5.01 -14.54 11.17
N ASN A 113 -5.22 -13.33 11.69
CA ASN A 113 -6.14 -13.07 12.80
C ASN A 113 -7.60 -13.39 12.42
N ALA A 114 -8.02 -13.11 11.19
CA ALA A 114 -9.34 -13.49 10.69
C ALA A 114 -9.50 -15.02 10.63
N ALA A 115 -8.50 -15.75 10.12
CA ALA A 115 -8.50 -17.20 10.08
C ALA A 115 -8.53 -17.81 11.50
N ILE A 116 -7.75 -17.26 12.43
CA ILE A 116 -7.76 -17.65 13.85
C ILE A 116 -9.13 -17.38 14.49
N SER A 117 -9.78 -16.25 14.19
CA SER A 117 -11.10 -15.94 14.73
C SER A 117 -12.19 -16.91 14.24
N LYS A 118 -12.04 -17.48 13.03
CA LYS A 118 -12.98 -18.44 12.45
C LYS A 118 -12.75 -19.85 12.97
N VAL A 119 -11.49 -20.25 13.08
CA VAL A 119 -11.09 -21.58 13.54
C VAL A 119 -11.08 -21.57 15.06
N GLY A 120 -10.14 -20.87 15.67
CA GLY A 120 -9.90 -20.78 17.11
C GLY A 120 -8.41 -20.64 17.40
N ASP A 121 -8.05 -19.94 18.47
CA ASP A 121 -6.66 -19.67 18.86
C ASP A 121 -6.11 -20.77 19.79
N ALA A 122 -5.85 -21.95 19.23
CA ALA A 122 -5.28 -23.09 19.95
C ALA A 122 -4.14 -23.77 19.14
N PRO A 123 -3.01 -24.16 19.76
CA PRO A 123 -1.87 -24.75 19.06
C PRO A 123 -2.22 -25.97 18.19
N GLU A 124 -3.12 -26.83 18.68
CA GLU A 124 -3.60 -28.03 17.98
C GLU A 124 -4.40 -27.71 16.71
N ARG A 125 -4.95 -26.50 16.61
CA ARG A 125 -5.74 -26.03 15.46
C ARG A 125 -4.91 -25.25 14.43
N ARG A 126 -3.60 -25.13 14.64
CA ARG A 126 -2.68 -24.44 13.72
C ARG A 126 -2.76 -25.00 12.29
N GLY A 127 -2.98 -26.30 12.15
CA GLY A 127 -3.17 -26.95 10.84
C GLY A 127 -4.41 -26.43 10.12
N GLU A 128 -5.55 -26.34 10.81
CA GLU A 128 -6.80 -25.80 10.28
C GLU A 128 -6.67 -24.33 9.89
N VAL A 129 -6.02 -23.51 10.74
CA VAL A 129 -5.73 -22.09 10.44
C VAL A 129 -4.87 -21.95 9.18
N CYS A 130 -3.85 -22.81 9.03
CA CYS A 130 -2.97 -22.81 7.86
C CYS A 130 -3.74 -23.11 6.57
N VAL A 131 -4.59 -24.15 6.59
CA VAL A 131 -5.39 -24.54 5.42
C VAL A 131 -6.34 -23.42 5.02
N LEU A 132 -7.06 -22.83 5.98
CA LEU A 132 -8.00 -21.75 5.71
C LEU A 132 -7.29 -20.51 5.13
N LEU A 133 -6.16 -20.12 5.72
CA LEU A 133 -5.40 -18.96 5.24
C LEU A 133 -4.82 -19.19 3.83
N LEU A 134 -4.33 -20.40 3.55
CA LEU A 134 -3.83 -20.75 2.21
C LEU A 134 -4.95 -20.64 1.17
N ASP A 135 -6.11 -21.21 1.44
CA ASP A 135 -7.25 -21.20 0.52
C ASP A 135 -7.70 -19.76 0.20
N GLU A 136 -7.88 -18.93 1.22
CA GLU A 136 -8.25 -17.52 1.05
C GLU A 136 -7.20 -16.72 0.26
N VAL A 137 -5.91 -16.89 0.57
CA VAL A 137 -4.83 -16.21 -0.14
C VAL A 137 -4.76 -16.66 -1.60
N GLU A 138 -4.89 -17.96 -1.87
CA GLU A 138 -4.81 -18.52 -3.21
C GLU A 138 -5.96 -18.04 -4.09
N VAL A 139 -7.20 -18.12 -3.60
CA VAL A 139 -8.40 -17.69 -4.34
C VAL A 139 -8.29 -16.21 -4.68
N GLU A 140 -8.05 -15.36 -3.69
CA GLU A 140 -8.06 -13.92 -3.93
C GLU A 140 -6.88 -13.44 -4.74
N ALA A 141 -5.72 -14.10 -4.67
CA ALA A 141 -4.57 -13.76 -5.50
C ALA A 141 -4.84 -14.07 -6.98
N ARG A 142 -5.53 -15.18 -7.27
CA ARG A 142 -5.96 -15.54 -8.63
C ARG A 142 -7.01 -14.58 -9.17
N GLU A 143 -7.97 -14.17 -8.34
CA GLU A 143 -9.00 -13.20 -8.73
C GLU A 143 -8.43 -11.79 -8.98
N ALA A 144 -7.33 -11.43 -8.32
CA ALA A 144 -6.68 -10.14 -8.48
C ALA A 144 -6.08 -9.92 -9.88
N ASP A 145 -5.53 -10.98 -10.47
CA ASP A 145 -4.87 -10.94 -11.77
C ASP A 145 -5.08 -12.27 -12.51
N THR A 146 -6.34 -12.52 -12.90
CA THR A 146 -6.74 -13.68 -13.67
C THR A 146 -5.93 -13.80 -14.97
N GLY A 147 -5.51 -12.67 -15.55
CA GLY A 147 -4.67 -12.62 -16.74
C GLY A 147 -3.29 -13.24 -16.51
N ALA A 148 -2.60 -12.84 -15.44
CA ALA A 148 -1.32 -13.43 -15.07
C ALA A 148 -1.45 -14.91 -14.68
N TRP A 149 -2.49 -15.28 -13.93
CA TRP A 149 -2.75 -16.69 -13.57
C TRP A 149 -2.91 -17.59 -14.80
N ASN A 150 -3.69 -17.14 -15.78
CA ASN A 150 -3.92 -17.89 -17.01
C ASN A 150 -2.68 -17.97 -17.91
N ALA A 151 -1.76 -17.03 -17.77
CA ALA A 151 -0.49 -17.03 -18.51
C ALA A 151 0.58 -17.96 -17.91
N LEU A 152 0.39 -18.47 -16.69
CA LEU A 152 1.33 -19.40 -16.06
C LEU A 152 1.28 -20.80 -16.69
N THR A 153 2.45 -21.37 -16.93
CA THR A 153 2.64 -22.80 -17.16
C THR A 153 2.39 -23.60 -15.88
N GLU A 154 2.22 -24.92 -16.01
CA GLU A 154 2.01 -25.80 -14.84
C GLU A 154 3.21 -25.80 -13.88
N ALA A 155 4.43 -25.68 -14.43
CA ALA A 155 5.65 -25.56 -13.63
C ALA A 155 5.66 -24.26 -12.81
N GLU A 156 5.28 -23.14 -13.43
CA GLU A 156 5.20 -21.85 -12.74
C GLU A 156 4.06 -21.81 -11.72
N ARG A 157 2.92 -22.45 -11.99
CA ARG A 157 1.84 -22.60 -10.99
C ARG A 157 2.30 -23.39 -9.78
N SER A 158 3.06 -24.46 -10.00
CA SER A 158 3.66 -25.26 -8.94
C SER A 158 4.67 -24.44 -8.12
N GLU A 159 5.51 -23.66 -8.80
CA GLU A 159 6.46 -22.75 -8.15
C GLU A 159 5.75 -21.66 -7.33
N TRP A 160 4.72 -21.03 -7.90
CA TRP A 160 3.91 -20.04 -7.22
C TRP A 160 3.25 -20.62 -5.97
N LEU A 161 2.65 -21.81 -6.06
CA LEU A 161 2.04 -22.49 -4.92
C LEU A 161 3.07 -22.80 -3.82
N ALA A 162 4.28 -23.22 -4.19
CA ALA A 162 5.36 -23.44 -3.24
C ALA A 162 5.77 -22.13 -2.53
N TYR A 163 5.81 -21.02 -3.26
CA TYR A 163 6.06 -19.69 -2.72
C TYR A 163 4.97 -19.27 -1.72
N VAL A 164 3.68 -19.34 -2.08
CA VAL A 164 2.57 -18.98 -1.17
C VAL A 164 2.63 -19.80 0.12
N ARG A 165 2.88 -21.11 0.01
CA ARG A 165 3.04 -22.00 1.16
C ARG A 165 4.21 -21.63 2.06
N ALA A 166 5.33 -21.18 1.49
CA ALA A 166 6.48 -20.73 2.25
C ALA A 166 6.18 -19.44 3.03
N GLU A 167 5.54 -18.46 2.39
CA GLU A 167 5.16 -17.19 3.02
C GLU A 167 4.15 -17.40 4.17
N VAL A 168 3.10 -18.17 3.93
CA VAL A 168 2.12 -18.50 4.99
C VAL A 168 2.77 -19.24 6.15
N ARG A 169 3.67 -20.20 5.86
CA ARG A 169 4.40 -20.91 6.90
C ARG A 169 5.29 -19.97 7.72
N SER A 170 5.97 -19.04 7.07
CA SER A 170 6.82 -18.02 7.71
C SER A 170 5.98 -17.18 8.68
N LEU A 171 4.84 -16.66 8.20
CA LEU A 171 3.91 -15.85 9.02
C LEU A 171 3.39 -16.63 10.24
N LEU A 172 2.98 -17.89 10.05
CA LEU A 172 2.55 -18.76 11.13
C LEU A 172 3.68 -19.05 12.13
N GLN A 173 4.91 -19.18 11.67
CA GLN A 173 6.05 -19.42 12.56
C GLN A 173 6.35 -18.19 13.43
N SER A 174 6.36 -17.00 12.86
CA SER A 174 6.57 -15.75 13.61
C SER A 174 5.53 -15.60 14.73
N ARG A 175 4.24 -15.80 14.41
CA ARG A 175 3.14 -15.67 15.37
C ARG A 175 3.21 -16.58 16.60
N TRP A 176 3.61 -17.84 16.41
CA TRP A 176 3.66 -18.84 17.49
C TRP A 176 5.03 -18.94 18.18
N LYS A 177 6.10 -18.43 17.57
CA LYS A 177 7.37 -18.21 18.28
C LYS A 177 7.23 -17.13 19.36
N GLU A 178 6.36 -16.15 19.17
CA GLU A 178 6.07 -15.12 20.18
C GLU A 178 5.23 -15.61 21.37
N LYS A 179 4.65 -16.82 21.31
CA LYS A 179 3.77 -17.39 22.35
C LYS A 179 4.43 -18.47 23.21
N GLY A 180 5.60 -18.99 22.81
CA GLY A 180 6.33 -20.05 23.54
C GLY A 180 7.58 -19.49 24.19
#